data_AF-A0A081RPU5-F1
#
_entry.id   AF-A0A081RPU5-F1
#
_cell.length_a   1.000
_cell.length_b   1.000
_cell.length_c   1.000
_cell.angle_alpha   90.00
_cell.angle_beta   90.00
_cell.angle_gamma   90.00
#
_symmetry.space_group_name_H-M   'P 1'
#
loop_
_entity.id
_entity.type
_entity.pdbx_description
1 polymer ?
#
loop_
_entity_poly.entity_id
_entity_poly.type
_entity_poly.pdbx_seq_one_letter_code
_entity_poly.pdbx_strand_id
1 'polypeptide(L)'
;MGNIDPNYRATLVILNDIEKKGLYHFNAEYHDEKFFLNFIDFQKGFSNSFSEVIRKLDDFDTKREDVILFAVYSMLSFVNSHLKVFEKFLKIIIDPTKLKGGFDQNTTLSLILKKTCNKMQYNPKLKNAIRGLFLADFADALSTHQYLISKDGHLIIYPKDGEKKKQITIDELYDDSLQVRSIFNAMIDWADTTDMPPKNKTETIDDIVKNLINQVSSLDKKLDLIS
;
A
#
# COMPACT_ATOMS: atom_id res chain seq x y z
N MET A 1 -9.12 23.08 9.04
CA MET A 1 -8.91 21.72 9.58
C MET A 1 -9.16 20.77 8.41
N GLY A 2 -8.08 20.35 7.74
CA GLY A 2 -8.16 19.65 6.45
C GLY A 2 -8.78 18.27 6.60
N ASN A 3 -9.57 17.88 5.60
CA ASN A 3 -10.20 16.57 5.51
C ASN A 3 -9.09 15.51 5.41
N ILE A 4 -8.72 14.90 6.53
CA ILE A 4 -7.71 13.85 6.56
C ILE A 4 -8.28 12.65 5.79
N ASP A 5 -7.51 12.14 4.82
CA ASP A 5 -7.86 10.99 4.00
C ASP A 5 -8.40 9.82 4.87
N PRO A 6 -9.54 9.19 4.48
CA PRO A 6 -10.18 8.17 5.30
C PRO A 6 -9.33 6.89 5.43
N ASN A 7 -8.55 6.53 4.42
CA ASN A 7 -7.64 5.38 4.48
C ASN A 7 -6.48 5.65 5.45
N TYR A 8 -5.95 6.87 5.43
CA TYR A 8 -4.92 7.32 6.38
C TYR A 8 -5.46 7.22 7.81
N ARG A 9 -6.63 7.79 8.07
CA ARG A 9 -7.25 7.77 9.41
C ARG A 9 -7.55 6.34 9.88
N ALA A 10 -8.09 5.49 9.00
CA ALA A 10 -8.37 4.10 9.33
C ALA A 10 -7.09 3.34 9.70
N THR A 11 -6.00 3.60 8.97
CA THR A 11 -4.69 2.99 9.24
C THR A 11 -4.16 3.39 10.60
N LEU A 12 -4.19 4.68 10.94
CA LEU A 12 -3.78 5.15 12.27
C LEU A 12 -4.60 4.51 13.39
N VAL A 13 -5.92 4.34 13.20
CA VAL A 13 -6.76 3.66 14.21
C VAL A 13 -6.29 2.23 14.43
N ILE A 14 -6.00 1.49 13.36
CA ILE A 14 -5.53 0.10 13.46
C ILE A 14 -4.17 0.01 14.15
N LEU A 15 -3.22 0.88 13.79
CA LEU A 15 -1.87 0.91 14.40
C LEU A 15 -1.93 1.28 15.89
N ASN A 16 -2.71 2.30 16.23
CA ASN A 16 -2.93 2.69 17.62
C ASN A 16 -3.62 1.57 18.43
N ASP A 17 -4.54 0.83 17.82
CA ASP A 17 -5.18 -0.30 18.48
C ASP A 17 -4.20 -1.46 18.73
N ILE A 18 -3.28 -1.75 17.79
CA ILE A 18 -2.19 -2.71 17.98
C ILE A 18 -1.34 -2.33 19.20
N GLU A 19 -0.96 -1.07 19.30
CA GLU A 19 -0.17 -0.54 20.41
C GLU A 19 -0.92 -0.61 21.74
N LYS A 20 -2.13 -0.04 21.81
CA LYS A 20 -2.96 0.02 23.03
C LYS A 20 -3.34 -1.35 23.57
N LYS A 21 -3.45 -2.36 22.70
CA LYS A 21 -3.74 -3.74 23.11
C LYS A 21 -2.48 -4.55 23.43
N GLY A 22 -1.31 -3.90 23.45
CA GLY A 22 -0.03 -4.52 23.79
C GLY A 22 0.39 -5.58 22.77
N LEU A 23 -0.06 -5.49 21.52
CA LEU A 23 0.43 -6.35 20.43
C LEU A 23 1.72 -5.81 19.82
N TYR A 24 2.09 -4.57 20.13
CA TYR A 24 3.33 -3.98 19.67
C TYR A 24 4.56 -4.69 20.28
N HIS A 25 5.49 -5.06 19.41
CA HIS A 25 6.86 -5.46 19.73
C HIS A 25 7.74 -5.23 18.50
N PHE A 26 8.83 -4.48 18.66
CA PHE A 26 9.77 -4.26 17.56
C PHE A 26 10.64 -5.51 17.31
N ASN A 27 10.39 -6.18 16.20
CA ASN A 27 11.12 -7.36 15.75
C ASN A 27 12.31 -6.96 14.86
N ALA A 28 13.49 -6.87 15.47
CA ALA A 28 14.73 -6.54 14.76
C ALA A 28 15.08 -7.53 13.62
N GLU A 29 14.63 -8.78 13.72
CA GLU A 29 14.82 -9.81 12.66
C GLU A 29 14.17 -9.41 11.33
N TYR A 30 13.03 -8.71 11.36
CA TYR A 30 12.31 -8.28 10.17
C TYR A 30 12.68 -6.86 9.74
N HIS A 31 13.46 -6.15 10.55
CA HIS A 31 13.90 -4.78 10.26
C HIS A 31 14.99 -4.78 9.19
N ASP A 32 14.74 -4.02 8.12
CA ASP A 32 15.63 -3.91 6.97
C ASP A 32 15.59 -2.47 6.47
N GLU A 33 16.38 -1.63 7.10
CA GLU A 33 16.46 -0.20 6.81
C GLU A 33 16.73 0.07 5.33
N LYS A 34 17.64 -0.70 4.70
CA LYS A 34 17.99 -0.54 3.29
C LYS A 34 16.78 -0.80 2.38
N PHE A 35 15.95 -1.79 2.70
CA PHE A 35 14.71 -2.03 1.96
C PHE A 35 13.76 -0.83 2.03
N PHE A 36 13.55 -0.24 3.22
CA PHE A 36 12.65 0.91 3.36
C PHE A 36 13.20 2.17 2.70
N LEU A 37 14.50 2.45 2.83
CA LEU A 37 15.15 3.56 2.13
C LEU A 37 15.01 3.42 0.61
N ASN A 38 15.30 2.22 0.08
CA ASN A 38 15.12 1.94 -1.35
C ASN A 38 13.66 2.13 -1.80
N PHE A 39 12.70 1.72 -0.96
CA PHE A 39 11.28 1.88 -1.28
C PHE A 39 10.85 3.36 -1.28
N ILE A 40 11.32 4.16 -0.32
CA ILE A 40 11.07 5.60 -0.27
C ILE A 40 11.60 6.28 -1.55
N ASP A 41 12.81 5.93 -1.98
CA ASP A 41 13.39 6.47 -3.21
C ASP A 41 12.66 5.99 -4.46
N PHE A 42 12.22 4.72 -4.49
CA PHE A 42 11.32 4.21 -5.53
C PHE A 42 10.02 5.04 -5.59
N GLN A 43 9.37 5.32 -4.46
CA GLN A 43 8.11 6.06 -4.42
C GLN A 43 8.28 7.50 -4.96
N LYS A 44 9.38 8.17 -4.60
CA LYS A 44 9.75 9.49 -5.15
C LYS A 44 9.98 9.42 -6.66
N GLY A 45 10.77 8.42 -7.11
CA GLY A 45 11.11 8.25 -8.52
C GLY A 45 9.89 7.91 -9.39
N PHE A 46 9.05 7.00 -8.90
CA PHE A 46 7.84 6.55 -9.59
C PHE A 46 6.84 7.69 -9.75
N SER A 47 6.54 8.43 -8.68
CA SER A 47 5.54 9.52 -8.72
C SER A 47 5.92 10.59 -9.73
N ASN A 48 7.21 10.95 -9.80
CA ASN A 48 7.69 11.93 -10.77
C ASN A 48 7.72 11.39 -12.21
N SER A 49 8.20 10.15 -12.38
CA SER A 49 8.40 9.58 -13.72
C SER A 49 7.09 9.14 -14.37
N PHE A 50 6.19 8.53 -13.59
CA PHE A 50 4.94 7.99 -14.10
C PHE A 50 4.05 9.11 -14.66
N SER A 51 3.89 10.22 -13.93
CA SER A 51 3.10 11.37 -14.43
C SER A 51 3.67 11.97 -15.72
N GLU A 52 4.99 12.06 -15.84
CA GLU A 52 5.64 12.53 -17.07
C GLU A 52 5.43 11.56 -18.24
N VAL A 53 5.49 10.25 -17.98
CA VAL A 53 5.22 9.22 -18.99
C VAL A 53 3.76 9.25 -19.43
N ILE A 54 2.81 9.31 -18.49
CA ILE A 54 1.37 9.39 -18.78
C ILE A 54 1.06 10.62 -19.64
N ARG A 55 1.64 11.79 -19.32
CA ARG A 55 1.41 13.02 -20.08
C ARG A 55 1.90 12.94 -21.53
N LYS A 56 2.94 12.16 -21.78
CA LYS A 56 3.55 11.98 -23.11
C LYS A 56 3.01 10.74 -23.82
N LEU A 57 1.96 10.11 -23.30
CA LEU A 57 1.44 8.87 -23.90
C LEU A 57 0.97 9.07 -25.35
N ASP A 58 0.33 10.21 -25.62
CA ASP A 58 -0.14 10.56 -26.96
C ASP A 58 1.01 10.90 -27.94
N ASP A 59 2.22 11.17 -27.41
CA ASP A 59 3.41 11.47 -28.22
C ASP A 59 4.14 10.19 -28.69
N PHE A 60 3.82 9.01 -28.13
CA PHE A 60 4.43 7.75 -28.57
C PHE A 60 3.75 7.24 -29.85
N ASP A 61 4.55 6.93 -30.87
CA ASP A 61 4.10 6.18 -32.05
C ASP A 61 3.94 4.70 -31.70
N THR A 62 2.99 4.39 -30.82
CA THR A 62 2.76 3.07 -30.21
C THR A 62 1.27 2.74 -30.22
N LYS A 63 0.92 1.46 -30.33
CA LYS A 63 -0.48 1.04 -30.33
C LYS A 63 -1.11 1.34 -28.98
N ARG A 64 -2.34 1.86 -28.99
CA ARG A 64 -3.13 2.14 -27.79
C ARG A 64 -3.21 0.96 -26.81
N GLU A 65 -3.28 -0.27 -27.33
CA GLU A 65 -3.29 -1.50 -26.51
C GLU A 65 -2.00 -1.68 -25.70
N ASP A 66 -0.84 -1.37 -26.27
CA ASP A 66 0.46 -1.54 -25.61
C ASP A 66 0.65 -0.47 -24.52
N VAL A 67 0.16 0.75 -24.78
CA VAL A 67 0.13 1.85 -23.80
C VAL A 67 -0.75 1.49 -22.59
N ILE A 68 -1.93 0.96 -22.85
CA ILE A 68 -2.86 0.50 -21.81
C ILE A 68 -2.21 -0.62 -20.97
N LEU A 69 -1.60 -1.62 -21.63
CA LEU A 69 -0.91 -2.71 -20.94
C LEU A 69 0.21 -2.18 -20.04
N PHE A 70 1.02 -1.25 -20.55
CA PHE A 70 2.09 -0.62 -19.79
C PHE A 70 1.56 0.13 -18.57
N ALA A 71 0.51 0.93 -18.73
CA ALA A 71 -0.09 1.70 -17.63
C ALA A 71 -0.64 0.78 -16.54
N VAL A 72 -1.43 -0.24 -16.91
CA VAL A 72 -1.98 -1.23 -15.98
C VAL A 72 -0.87 -1.97 -15.25
N TYR A 73 0.14 -2.46 -15.98
CA TYR A 73 1.26 -3.19 -15.37
C TYR A 73 2.07 -2.32 -14.41
N SER A 74 2.28 -1.05 -14.76
CA SER A 74 3.01 -0.10 -13.91
C SER A 74 2.26 0.21 -12.62
N MET A 75 0.96 0.49 -12.69
CA MET A 75 0.14 0.73 -11.49
C MET A 75 0.00 -0.53 -10.64
N LEU A 76 -0.18 -1.69 -11.26
CA LEU A 76 -0.19 -2.98 -10.60
C LEU A 76 1.11 -3.21 -9.80
N SER A 77 2.25 -2.93 -10.42
CA SER A 77 3.56 -3.07 -9.79
C SER A 77 3.75 -2.11 -8.64
N PHE A 78 3.28 -0.86 -8.79
CA PHE A 78 3.29 0.15 -7.73
C PHE A 78 2.47 -0.29 -6.51
N VAL A 79 1.22 -0.74 -6.72
CA VAL A 79 0.36 -1.29 -5.67
C VAL A 79 1.03 -2.47 -4.99
N ASN A 80 1.53 -3.44 -5.76
CA ASN A 80 2.19 -4.64 -5.22
C ASN A 80 3.40 -4.30 -4.33
N SER A 81 4.24 -3.35 -4.75
CA SER A 81 5.38 -2.90 -3.95
C SER A 81 4.96 -2.34 -2.59
N HIS A 82 3.89 -1.56 -2.52
CA HIS A 82 3.35 -1.05 -1.25
C HIS A 82 2.82 -2.19 -0.36
N LEU A 83 2.11 -3.17 -0.95
CA LEU A 83 1.60 -4.31 -0.19
C LEU A 83 2.73 -5.13 0.46
N LYS A 84 3.88 -5.24 -0.21
CA LYS A 84 5.08 -5.86 0.37
C LYS A 84 5.69 -5.04 1.50
N VAL A 85 5.65 -3.72 1.40
CA VAL A 85 6.08 -2.82 2.48
C VAL A 85 5.15 -2.94 3.68
N PHE A 86 3.83 -3.00 3.49
CA PHE A 86 2.87 -3.20 4.57
C PHE A 86 3.10 -4.53 5.28
N GLU A 87 3.31 -5.61 4.51
CA GLU A 87 3.62 -6.92 5.08
C GLU A 87 4.86 -6.85 5.98
N LYS A 88 5.94 -6.23 5.49
CA LYS A 88 7.20 -6.13 6.22
C LYS A 88 7.07 -5.22 7.45
N PHE A 89 6.38 -4.09 7.32
CA PHE A 89 6.12 -3.18 8.42
C PHE A 89 5.32 -3.85 9.54
N LEU A 90 4.25 -4.57 9.21
CA LEU A 90 3.45 -5.29 10.19
C LEU A 90 4.25 -6.42 10.87
N LYS A 91 5.12 -7.12 10.12
CA LYS A 91 6.06 -8.10 10.71
C LYS A 91 7.01 -7.43 11.71
N ILE A 92 7.48 -6.22 11.43
CA ILE A 92 8.37 -5.48 12.34
C ILE A 92 7.65 -5.11 13.64
N ILE A 93 6.41 -4.64 13.59
CA ILE A 93 5.79 -4.02 14.77
C ILE A 93 4.90 -4.97 15.60
N ILE A 94 4.46 -6.10 15.04
CA ILE A 94 3.53 -7.01 15.74
C ILE A 94 4.31 -8.13 16.42
N ASP A 95 4.02 -8.39 17.68
CA ASP A 95 4.52 -9.54 18.43
C ASP A 95 3.89 -10.85 17.92
N PRO A 96 4.65 -11.72 17.21
CA PRO A 96 4.10 -12.97 16.71
C PRO A 96 3.67 -13.91 17.84
N THR A 97 4.32 -13.86 19.01
CA THR A 97 4.01 -14.77 20.13
C THR A 97 2.64 -14.51 20.74
N LYS A 98 2.10 -13.30 20.56
CA LYS A 98 0.76 -12.92 21.03
C LYS A 98 -0.36 -13.36 20.09
N LEU A 99 -0.02 -13.82 18.89
CA LEU A 99 -0.96 -14.29 17.87
C LEU A 99 -1.09 -15.81 17.88
N LYS A 100 -2.32 -16.31 17.69
CA LYS A 100 -2.57 -17.76 17.61
C LYS A 100 -1.79 -18.36 16.43
N GLY A 101 -0.86 -19.26 16.74
CA GLY A 101 0.01 -19.93 15.79
C GLY A 101 1.07 -19.03 15.14
N GLY A 102 1.40 -17.88 15.75
CA GLY A 102 2.50 -17.02 15.33
C GLY A 102 2.44 -16.52 13.88
N PHE A 103 3.55 -15.94 13.43
CA PHE A 103 3.88 -15.80 12.02
C PHE A 103 5.40 -15.85 11.87
N ASP A 104 5.86 -16.01 10.63
CA ASP A 104 7.26 -16.05 10.23
C ASP A 104 7.50 -15.17 8.99
N GLN A 105 8.72 -15.25 8.45
CA GLN A 105 9.15 -14.50 7.27
C GLN A 105 8.32 -14.81 6.01
N ASN A 106 7.71 -15.99 5.91
CA ASN A 106 6.92 -16.44 4.75
C ASN A 106 5.41 -16.15 4.90
N THR A 107 4.98 -15.70 6.08
CA THR A 107 3.58 -15.43 6.33
C THR A 107 3.12 -14.19 5.52
N THR A 108 2.05 -14.35 4.74
CA THR A 108 1.52 -13.30 3.86
C THR A 108 0.83 -12.17 4.63
N LEU A 109 0.72 -11.00 4.01
CA LEU A 109 -0.08 -9.87 4.51
C LEU A 109 -1.50 -10.30 4.94
N SER A 110 -2.20 -11.05 4.09
CA SER A 110 -3.56 -11.55 4.33
C SER A 110 -3.65 -12.40 5.61
N LEU A 111 -2.66 -13.24 5.87
CA LEU A 111 -2.58 -14.06 7.08
C LEU A 111 -2.25 -13.23 8.33
N ILE A 112 -1.34 -12.26 8.23
CA ILE A 112 -1.01 -11.34 9.33
C ILE A 112 -2.24 -10.55 9.74
N LEU A 113 -2.95 -9.95 8.79
CA LEU A 113 -4.18 -9.20 9.04
C LEU A 113 -5.25 -10.08 9.68
N LYS A 114 -5.46 -11.30 9.16
CA LYS A 114 -6.42 -12.26 9.72
C LYS A 114 -6.09 -12.60 11.18
N LYS A 115 -4.82 -12.94 11.46
CA LYS A 115 -4.37 -13.30 12.82
C LYS A 115 -4.51 -12.12 13.78
N THR A 116 -4.11 -10.93 13.35
CA THR A 116 -4.22 -9.68 14.12
C THR A 116 -5.68 -9.36 14.43
N CYS A 117 -6.56 -9.31 13.42
CA CYS A 117 -7.96 -9.01 13.65
C CYS A 117 -8.67 -10.05 14.53
N ASN A 118 -8.26 -11.33 14.46
CA ASN A 118 -8.77 -12.37 15.35
C ASN A 118 -8.32 -12.13 16.80
N LYS A 119 -7.06 -11.77 17.02
CA LYS A 119 -6.52 -11.43 18.34
C LYS A 119 -7.22 -10.20 18.93
N MET A 120 -7.54 -9.21 18.09
CA MET A 120 -8.26 -8.00 18.46
C MET A 120 -9.77 -8.23 18.68
N GLN A 121 -10.28 -9.43 18.39
CA GLN A 121 -11.70 -9.78 18.48
C GLN A 121 -12.60 -8.87 17.64
N TYR A 122 -12.11 -8.37 16.51
CA TYR A 122 -12.92 -7.58 15.59
C TYR A 122 -14.10 -8.38 15.04
N ASN A 123 -15.23 -7.72 14.84
CA ASN A 123 -16.40 -8.34 14.23
C ASN A 123 -16.13 -8.63 12.73
N PRO A 124 -16.91 -9.54 12.09
CA PRO A 124 -16.70 -9.90 10.69
C PRO A 124 -16.73 -8.72 9.70
N LYS A 125 -17.58 -7.72 9.95
CA LYS A 125 -17.66 -6.52 9.10
C LYS A 125 -16.35 -5.74 9.13
N LEU A 126 -15.78 -5.50 10.31
CA LEU A 126 -14.52 -4.80 10.48
C LEU A 126 -13.34 -5.61 9.94
N LYS A 127 -13.35 -6.95 10.12
CA LYS A 127 -12.36 -7.84 9.50
C LYS A 127 -12.33 -7.68 7.99
N ASN A 128 -13.49 -7.67 7.35
CA ASN A 128 -13.59 -7.50 5.90
C ASN A 128 -13.18 -6.10 5.46
N ALA A 129 -13.54 -5.06 6.22
CA ALA A 129 -13.12 -3.69 5.95
C ALA A 129 -11.59 -3.54 6.02
N ILE A 130 -10.93 -4.12 7.03
CA ILE A 130 -9.46 -4.10 7.14
C ILE A 130 -8.81 -4.88 6.00
N ARG A 131 -9.37 -6.04 5.63
CA ARG A 131 -8.88 -6.79 4.46
C ARG A 131 -8.98 -5.96 3.17
N GLY A 132 -10.09 -5.24 2.98
CA GLY A 132 -10.29 -4.33 1.85
C GLY A 132 -9.32 -3.14 1.88
N LEU A 133 -9.15 -2.49 3.04
CA LEU A 133 -8.20 -1.39 3.22
C LEU A 133 -6.77 -1.80 2.83
N PHE A 134 -6.33 -2.98 3.23
CA PHE A 134 -4.99 -3.47 2.90
C PHE A 134 -4.92 -4.25 1.59
N LEU A 135 -5.98 -4.22 0.77
CA LEU A 135 -6.07 -4.94 -0.51
C LEU A 135 -5.60 -6.41 -0.41
N ALA A 136 -5.98 -7.10 0.66
CA ALA A 136 -5.42 -8.42 1.01
C ALA A 136 -5.70 -9.47 -0.07
N ASP A 137 -6.89 -9.46 -0.66
CA ASP A 137 -7.27 -10.40 -1.73
C ASP A 137 -6.50 -10.10 -3.03
N PHE A 138 -6.18 -8.83 -3.28
CA PHE A 138 -5.33 -8.41 -4.39
C PHE A 138 -3.90 -8.92 -4.17
N ALA A 139 -3.33 -8.71 -2.98
CA ALA A 139 -2.01 -9.23 -2.61
C ALA A 139 -1.91 -10.75 -2.80
N ASP A 140 -2.92 -11.48 -2.34
CA ASP A 140 -3.00 -12.94 -2.47
C ASP A 140 -3.04 -13.36 -3.95
N ALA A 141 -3.82 -12.67 -4.80
CA ALA A 141 -3.93 -12.94 -6.23
C ALA A 141 -2.59 -12.75 -6.95
N LEU A 142 -1.85 -11.68 -6.64
CA LEU A 142 -0.56 -11.41 -7.26
C LEU A 142 0.51 -12.40 -6.83
N SER A 143 0.57 -12.74 -5.54
CA SER A 143 1.55 -13.69 -5.01
C SER A 143 1.43 -15.08 -5.64
N THR A 144 0.23 -15.44 -6.07
CA THR A 144 -0.10 -16.73 -6.68
C THR A 144 -0.20 -16.67 -8.20
N HIS A 145 0.17 -15.54 -8.82
CA HIS A 145 0.04 -15.31 -10.28
C HIS A 145 -1.38 -15.58 -10.81
N GLN A 146 -2.39 -15.32 -9.98
CA GLN A 146 -3.81 -15.45 -10.33
C GLN A 146 -4.36 -14.12 -10.81
N TYR A 147 -3.75 -13.53 -11.84
CA TYR A 147 -4.25 -12.32 -12.49
C TYR A 147 -4.04 -12.34 -14.00
N LEU A 148 -4.81 -11.53 -14.73
CA LEU A 148 -4.72 -11.33 -16.17
C LEU A 148 -4.96 -9.86 -16.47
N ILE A 149 -4.08 -9.24 -17.28
CA ILE A 149 -4.33 -7.93 -17.87
C ILE A 149 -4.98 -8.14 -19.23
N SER A 150 -6.22 -7.69 -19.39
CA SER A 150 -6.93 -7.76 -20.66
C SER A 150 -6.58 -6.58 -21.56
N LYS A 151 -6.76 -6.77 -22.87
CA LYS A 151 -6.40 -5.76 -23.89
C LYS A 151 -7.19 -4.45 -23.79
N ASP A 152 -8.38 -4.51 -23.21
CA ASP A 152 -9.25 -3.37 -22.95
C ASP A 152 -8.89 -2.61 -21.66
N GLY A 153 -7.80 -3.01 -20.98
CA GLY A 153 -7.25 -2.31 -19.83
C GLY A 153 -7.75 -2.80 -18.47
N HIS A 154 -8.60 -3.82 -18.43
CA HIS A 154 -8.98 -4.39 -17.15
C HIS A 154 -7.90 -5.30 -16.57
N LEU A 155 -7.75 -5.24 -15.25
CA LEU A 155 -7.03 -6.23 -14.47
C LEU A 155 -8.05 -7.20 -13.88
N ILE A 156 -7.94 -8.47 -14.23
CA ILE A 156 -8.81 -9.54 -13.72
C ILE A 156 -8.00 -10.34 -12.69
N ILE A 157 -8.40 -10.29 -11.42
CA ILE A 157 -7.85 -11.16 -10.38
C ILE A 157 -8.72 -12.42 -10.24
N TYR A 158 -8.09 -13.54 -9.89
CA TYR A 158 -8.69 -14.87 -9.81
C TYR A 158 -9.46 -15.30 -11.08
N PRO A 159 -8.87 -15.20 -12.29
CA PRO A 159 -9.61 -15.38 -13.54
C PRO A 159 -10.23 -16.78 -13.74
N LYS A 160 -9.76 -17.78 -12.99
CA LYS A 160 -10.22 -19.19 -13.04
C LYS A 160 -11.19 -19.57 -11.92
N ASP A 161 -11.45 -18.68 -10.96
CA ASP A 161 -12.32 -18.93 -9.81
C ASP A 161 -13.59 -18.09 -9.97
N GLY A 162 -14.72 -18.72 -10.30
CA GLY A 162 -15.97 -18.02 -10.56
C GLY A 162 -16.52 -17.24 -9.36
N GLU A 163 -16.17 -17.61 -8.13
CA GLU A 163 -16.65 -16.95 -6.91
C GLU A 163 -15.76 -15.78 -6.49
N LYS A 164 -14.45 -15.84 -6.79
CA LYS A 164 -13.47 -14.82 -6.43
C LYS A 164 -13.07 -13.89 -7.58
N LYS A 165 -13.48 -14.21 -8.81
CA LYS A 165 -13.16 -13.41 -9.99
C LYS A 165 -13.64 -11.97 -9.79
N LYS A 166 -12.69 -11.04 -9.80
CA LYS A 166 -12.96 -9.60 -9.75
C LYS A 166 -12.27 -8.94 -10.95
N GLN A 167 -13.03 -8.12 -11.67
CA GLN A 167 -12.52 -7.25 -12.72
C GLN A 167 -12.28 -5.87 -12.11
N ILE A 168 -11.12 -5.30 -12.37
CA ILE A 168 -10.66 -4.02 -11.85
C ILE A 168 -10.35 -3.15 -13.07
N THR A 169 -11.01 -2.02 -13.16
CA THR A 169 -10.78 -0.99 -14.19
C THR A 169 -9.47 -0.24 -13.94
N ILE A 170 -9.01 0.52 -14.92
CA ILE A 170 -7.84 1.41 -14.75
C ILE A 170 -8.09 2.43 -13.64
N ASP A 171 -9.29 3.01 -13.59
CA ASP A 171 -9.65 4.01 -12.59
C ASP A 171 -9.66 3.41 -11.17
N GLU A 172 -10.25 2.22 -10.99
CA GLU A 172 -10.19 1.51 -9.70
C GLU A 172 -8.76 1.14 -9.31
N LEU A 173 -7.90 0.78 -10.27
CA LEU A 173 -6.49 0.49 -10.00
C LEU A 173 -5.71 1.77 -9.63
N TYR A 174 -6.09 2.91 -10.20
CA TYR A 174 -5.58 4.22 -9.80
C TYR A 174 -6.03 4.56 -8.37
N ASP A 175 -7.30 4.36 -8.03
CA ASP A 175 -7.79 4.54 -6.66
C ASP A 175 -7.05 3.64 -5.65
N ASP A 176 -6.81 2.38 -6.01
CA ASP A 176 -5.99 1.44 -5.22
C ASP A 176 -4.57 2.02 -5.01
N SER A 177 -3.99 2.68 -6.03
CA SER A 177 -2.67 3.33 -5.94
C SER A 177 -2.67 4.51 -4.95
N LEU A 178 -3.74 5.30 -4.90
CA LEU A 178 -3.91 6.40 -3.95
C LEU A 178 -4.09 5.86 -2.52
N GLN A 179 -4.89 4.80 -2.38
CA GLN A 179 -5.15 4.12 -1.12
C GLN A 179 -3.85 3.58 -0.50
N VAL A 180 -3.03 2.86 -1.25
CA VAL A 180 -1.78 2.32 -0.70
C VAL A 180 -0.78 3.43 -0.33
N ARG A 181 -0.74 4.53 -1.09
CA ARG A 181 0.10 5.67 -0.72
C ARG A 181 -0.35 6.31 0.59
N SER A 182 -1.67 6.46 0.78
CA SER A 182 -2.27 7.00 2.00
C SER A 182 -1.96 6.14 3.23
N ILE A 183 -2.07 4.80 3.10
CA ILE A 183 -1.72 3.85 4.15
C ILE A 183 -0.23 3.94 4.50
N PHE A 184 0.65 4.01 3.50
CA PHE A 184 2.08 4.13 3.73
C PHE A 184 2.43 5.41 4.52
N ASN A 185 1.86 6.55 4.14
CA ASN A 185 2.07 7.80 4.87
C ASN A 185 1.61 7.69 6.34
N ALA A 186 0.47 7.04 6.60
CA ALA A 186 0.01 6.80 7.97
C ALA A 186 0.96 5.90 8.77
N MET A 187 1.59 4.90 8.13
CA MET A 187 2.58 4.04 8.80
C MET A 187 3.85 4.81 9.18
N ILE A 188 4.32 5.69 8.30
CA ILE A 188 5.49 6.55 8.55
C ILE A 188 5.19 7.52 9.69
N ASP A 189 4.09 8.27 9.61
CA ASP A 189 3.72 9.23 10.64
C ASP A 189 3.52 8.55 11.99
N TRP A 190 2.89 7.36 12.01
CA TRP A 190 2.75 6.59 13.25
C TRP A 190 4.12 6.19 13.82
N ALA A 191 5.04 5.67 12.99
CA ALA A 191 6.37 5.27 13.43
C ALA A 191 7.17 6.45 14.01
N ASP A 192 7.08 7.64 13.40
CA ASP A 192 7.77 8.85 13.85
C ASP A 192 7.21 9.41 15.17
N THR A 193 5.96 9.08 15.51
CA THR A 193 5.33 9.48 16.79
C THR A 193 5.60 8.54 17.96
N THR A 194 6.24 7.37 17.72
CA THR A 194 6.58 6.42 18.80
C THR A 194 7.89 6.81 19.50
N ASP A 195 7.94 6.71 20.83
CA ASP A 195 9.04 7.16 21.72
C ASP A 195 10.36 6.37 21.54
N MET A 196 10.99 6.43 20.36
CA MET A 196 12.39 6.06 20.19
C MET A 196 13.29 7.28 20.36
N PRO A 197 14.40 7.20 21.14
CA PRO A 197 15.30 8.33 21.31
C PRO A 197 15.95 8.69 19.96
N PRO A 198 16.00 9.98 19.58
CA PRO A 198 16.48 10.40 18.28
C PRO A 198 17.99 10.17 18.18
N LYS A 199 18.42 9.16 17.42
CA LYS A 199 19.79 9.08 16.93
C LYS A 199 19.86 9.80 15.60
N ASN A 200 20.42 11.02 15.65
CA ASN A 200 20.93 11.84 14.54
C ASN A 200 20.03 11.92 13.30
N LYS A 201 19.16 12.93 13.32
CA LYS A 201 18.43 13.46 12.16
C LYS A 201 19.40 13.78 11.02
N THR A 202 19.45 12.89 10.05
CA THR A 202 19.92 13.17 8.70
C THR A 202 18.65 13.35 7.88
N GLU A 203 18.39 14.56 7.38
CA GLU A 203 17.22 14.98 6.58
C GLU A 203 15.91 14.23 6.91
N THR A 204 15.17 14.80 7.86
CA THR A 204 13.94 14.24 8.42
C THR A 204 12.98 13.76 7.33
N ILE A 205 12.48 12.54 7.49
CA ILE A 205 11.40 11.94 6.69
C ILE A 205 10.22 12.92 6.53
N ASP A 206 9.99 13.80 7.51
CA ASP A 206 9.07 14.94 7.43
C ASP A 206 9.23 15.82 6.18
N ASP A 207 10.46 16.12 5.74
CA ASP A 207 10.71 16.95 4.57
C ASP A 207 10.42 16.18 3.28
N ILE A 208 10.62 14.86 3.30
CA ILE A 208 10.26 13.95 2.21
C ILE A 208 8.74 13.80 2.12
N VAL A 209 8.06 13.58 3.24
CA VAL A 209 6.60 13.42 3.33
C VAL A 209 5.89 14.72 2.98
N LYS A 210 6.35 15.87 3.47
CA LYS A 210 5.82 17.18 3.05
C LYS A 210 6.01 17.44 1.56
N ASN A 211 7.17 17.11 1.01
CA ASN A 211 7.39 17.25 -0.43
C ASN A 211 6.49 16.31 -1.24
N LEU A 212 6.26 15.09 -0.76
CA LEU A 212 5.37 14.13 -1.41
C LEU A 212 3.90 14.60 -1.37
N ILE A 213 3.41 15.06 -0.22
CA ILE A 213 2.06 15.64 -0.07
C ILE A 213 1.87 16.83 -1.01
N ASN A 214 2.87 17.72 -1.09
CA ASN A 214 2.81 18.87 -1.99
C ASN A 214 2.81 18.48 -3.47
N GLN A 215 3.61 17.48 -3.86
CA GLN A 215 3.64 16.96 -5.24
C GLN A 215 2.31 16.31 -5.63
N VAL A 216 1.73 15.53 -4.72
CA VAL A 216 0.43 14.87 -4.91
C VAL A 216 -0.72 15.86 -5.00
N SER A 217 -0.79 16.84 -4.10
CA SER A 217 -1.81 17.90 -4.16
C SER A 217 -1.69 18.76 -5.41
N SER A 218 -0.49 18.85 -6.01
CA SER A 218 -0.30 19.51 -7.30
C SER A 218 -0.82 18.66 -8.48
N LEU A 219 -0.82 17.34 -8.33
CA LEU A 219 -1.32 16.39 -9.32
C LEU A 219 -2.85 16.35 -9.33
N ASP A 220 -3.49 16.27 -8.17
CA ASP A 220 -4.95 16.33 -8.03
C ASP A 220 -5.52 17.60 -8.68
N LYS A 221 -4.89 18.75 -8.41
CA LYS A 221 -5.29 20.03 -9.01
C LYS A 221 -5.13 20.08 -10.54
N LYS A 222 -4.23 19.28 -11.11
CA LYS A 222 -4.05 19.21 -12.56
C LYS A 222 -5.06 18.26 -13.20
N LEU A 223 -5.45 17.18 -12.50
CA LEU A 223 -6.48 16.25 -12.96
C LEU A 223 -7.87 16.89 -12.95
N ASP A 224 -8.17 17.73 -11.94
CA ASP A 224 -9.39 18.54 -11.87
C ASP A 224 -9.53 19.55 -13.03
N LEU A 225 -8.42 19.95 -13.67
CA LEU A 225 -8.42 20.87 -14.81
C LEU A 225 -8.60 20.17 -16.17
N ILE A 226 -8.53 18.83 -16.18
CA ILE A 226 -8.62 18.00 -17.40
C ILE A 226 -9.96 17.23 -17.45
N SER A 227 -10.78 17.30 -16.38
CA SER A 227 -12.15 16.78 -16.31
C SER A 227 -13.18 17.86 -16.65
#